data_AF-A0A3D4PW79-F1
#
_entry.id   AF-A0A3D4PW79-F1
#
_cell.length_a   1.000
_cell.length_b   1.000
_cell.length_c   1.000
_cell.angle_alpha   90.00
_cell.angle_beta   90.00
_cell.angle_gamma   90.00
#
_symmetry.space_group_name_H-M   'P 1'
#
loop_
_entity.id
_entity.type
_entity.pdbx_description
1 polymer ?
#
loop_
_entity_poly.entity_id
_entity_poly.type
_entity_poly.pdbx_seq_one_letter_code
_entity_poly.pdbx_strand_id
1 'polypeptide(L)'
;MENYHWILLSAFIGAASALFAAYWRTRYTIKSQDLSKRIEELCDSITKLEDLSCTYWSDSEERKIPSTHYILGVKTKIGLIISYMDDEYKKFHKDDISILLADFFDACTGGKFEDGNNTNEPERQRKILISGEKLKIELMKFRNKLY
;
A
#
# COMPACT_ATOMS: atom_id res chain seq x y z
N MET A 1 17.18 54.22 22.92
CA MET A 1 17.03 52.87 23.51
C MET A 1 15.86 52.08 22.91
N GLU A 2 14.86 52.70 22.28
CA GLU A 2 13.68 52.00 21.71
C GLU A 2 14.00 51.03 20.55
N ASN A 3 15.03 51.29 19.74
CA ASN A 3 15.33 50.47 18.56
C ASN A 3 15.85 49.06 18.89
N TYR A 4 16.44 48.84 20.07
CA TYR A 4 16.95 47.52 20.46
C TYR A 4 15.83 46.52 20.73
N HIS A 5 14.69 46.98 21.25
CA HIS A 5 13.54 46.12 21.51
C HIS A 5 12.95 45.56 20.23
N TRP A 6 12.83 46.38 19.17
CA TRP A 6 12.34 45.94 17.86
C TRP A 6 13.29 44.97 17.15
N ILE A 7 14.61 45.16 17.31
CA ILE A 7 15.62 44.24 16.77
C ILE A 7 15.56 42.88 17.50
N LEU A 8 15.42 42.88 18.82
CA LEU A 8 15.29 41.64 19.61
C LEU A 8 13.98 40.91 19.29
N LEU A 9 12.87 41.62 19.14
CA LEU A 9 11.56 41.04 18.79
C LEU A 9 11.58 40.43 17.38
N SER A 10 12.15 41.14 16.40
CA SER A 10 12.26 40.62 15.03
C SER A 10 13.21 39.42 14.95
N ALA A 11 14.33 39.43 15.69
CA ALA A 11 15.23 38.28 15.80
C ALA A 11 14.54 37.06 16.45
N PHE A 12 13.73 37.27 17.49
CA PHE A 12 12.97 36.20 18.15
C PHE A 12 11.91 35.59 17.22
N ILE A 13 11.16 36.43 16.50
CA ILE A 13 10.17 35.98 15.51
C ILE A 13 10.87 35.22 14.37
N GLY A 14 12.02 35.70 13.90
CA GLY A 14 12.83 35.02 12.90
C GLY A 14 13.30 33.64 13.36
N ALA A 15 13.79 33.52 14.60
CA ALA A 15 14.22 32.24 15.17
C ALA A 15 13.04 31.27 15.37
N ALA A 16 11.91 31.76 15.88
CA ALA A 16 10.72 30.94 16.11
C ALA A 16 10.11 30.42 14.80
N SER A 17 10.03 31.27 13.76
CA SER A 17 9.54 30.86 12.44
C SER A 17 10.46 29.84 11.77
N ALA A 18 11.79 30.00 11.90
CA ALA A 18 12.76 29.03 11.40
C ALA A 18 12.63 27.66 12.10
N LEU A 19 12.49 27.65 13.43
CA LEU A 19 12.25 26.41 14.19
C LEU A 19 10.93 25.74 13.80
N PHE A 20 9.86 26.52 13.65
CA PHE A 20 8.56 25.99 13.22
C PHE A 20 8.64 25.40 11.81
N ALA A 21 9.27 26.10 10.87
CA ALA A 21 9.47 25.62 9.51
C ALA A 21 10.32 24.34 9.47
N ALA A 22 11.39 24.27 10.27
CA ALA A 22 12.25 23.08 10.38
C ALA A 22 11.51 21.89 11.01
N TYR A 23 10.73 22.12 12.07
CA TYR A 23 9.89 21.10 12.69
C TYR A 23 8.86 20.55 11.71
N TRP A 24 8.15 21.44 11.02
CA TRP A 24 7.15 21.08 10.02
C TRP A 24 7.79 20.27 8.88
N ARG A 25 8.89 20.77 8.30
CA ARG A 25 9.60 20.08 7.21
C ARG A 25 10.05 18.68 7.64
N THR A 26 10.63 18.55 8.83
CA THR A 26 11.06 17.25 9.38
C THR A 26 9.90 16.28 9.53
N ARG A 27 8.78 16.73 10.11
CA ARG A 27 7.59 15.89 10.29
C ARG A 27 7.00 15.41 8.97
N TYR A 28 6.98 16.28 7.95
CA TYR A 28 6.50 15.91 6.61
C TYR A 28 7.42 14.90 5.93
N THR A 29 8.74 15.09 6.02
CA THR A 29 9.73 14.14 5.47
C THR A 29 9.62 12.77 6.13
N ILE A 30 9.41 12.69 7.45
CA ILE A 30 9.25 11.41 8.15
C ILE A 30 7.97 10.71 7.67
N LYS A 31 6.84 11.43 7.59
CA LYS A 31 5.58 10.84 7.11
C LYS A 31 5.64 10.39 5.64
N SER A 32 6.33 11.12 4.77
CA SER A 32 6.49 10.69 3.37
C SER A 32 7.38 9.46 3.23
N GLN A 33 8.46 9.37 4.03
CA GLN A 33 9.32 8.19 4.07
C GLN A 33 8.59 6.96 4.62
N ASP A 34 7.80 7.11 5.68
CA ASP A 34 6.98 6.03 6.22
C ASP A 34 5.95 5.54 5.20
N LEU A 35 5.22 6.46 4.56
CA LEU A 35 4.28 6.12 3.49
C LEU A 35 4.96 5.35 2.34
N SER A 36 6.15 5.79 1.91
CA SER A 36 6.91 5.09 0.87
C SER A 36 7.23 3.65 1.27
N LYS A 37 7.62 3.40 2.52
CA LYS A 37 7.91 2.05 3.03
C LYS A 37 6.65 1.20 3.11
N ARG A 38 5.53 1.78 3.55
CA ARG A 38 4.24 1.06 3.58
C ARG A 38 3.77 0.63 2.19
N ILE A 39 4.01 1.46 1.18
CA ILE A 39 3.74 1.10 -0.22
C ILE A 39 4.60 -0.10 -0.65
N GLU A 40 5.88 -0.14 -0.29
CA GLU A 40 6.75 -1.30 -0.57
C GLU A 40 6.26 -2.58 0.12
N GLU A 41 5.95 -2.49 1.43
CA GLU A 41 5.39 -3.62 2.19
C GLU A 41 4.06 -4.14 1.60
N LEU A 42 3.25 -3.23 1.04
CA LEU A 42 2.01 -3.56 0.38
C LEU A 42 2.25 -4.29 -0.94
N CYS A 43 3.20 -3.83 -1.76
CA CYS A 43 3.62 -4.51 -2.99
C CYS A 43 4.15 -5.92 -2.72
N ASP A 44 4.93 -6.10 -1.65
CA ASP A 44 5.42 -7.42 -1.23
C ASP A 44 4.27 -8.34 -0.80
N SER A 45 3.29 -7.79 -0.06
CA SER A 45 2.11 -8.53 0.37
C SER A 45 1.22 -8.92 -0.81
N ILE A 46 1.09 -8.05 -1.82
CA ILE A 46 0.39 -8.35 -3.09
C ILE A 46 1.10 -9.48 -3.83
N THR A 47 2.43 -9.40 -4.00
CA THR A 47 3.24 -10.44 -4.65
C THR A 47 3.11 -11.78 -3.93
N LYS A 48 3.06 -11.76 -2.60
CA LYS A 48 2.79 -12.97 -1.81
C LYS A 48 1.39 -13.53 -2.06
N LEU A 49 0.36 -12.68 -2.17
CA LEU A 49 -0.98 -13.15 -2.49
C LEU A 49 -1.08 -13.68 -3.92
N GLU A 50 -0.37 -13.07 -4.89
CA GLU A 50 -0.24 -13.56 -6.26
C GLU A 50 0.31 -15.00 -6.27
N ASP A 51 1.45 -15.25 -5.64
CA ASP A 51 2.08 -16.58 -5.62
C ASP A 51 1.19 -17.65 -4.96
N LEU A 52 0.58 -17.32 -3.83
CA LEU A 52 -0.32 -18.23 -3.13
C LEU A 52 -1.56 -18.56 -3.98
N SER A 53 -2.16 -17.54 -4.61
CA SER A 53 -3.37 -17.71 -5.42
C SER A 53 -3.05 -18.45 -6.71
N CYS A 54 -1.95 -18.12 -7.39
CA CYS A 54 -1.49 -18.85 -8.57
C CYS A 54 -1.21 -20.32 -8.25
N THR A 55 -0.56 -20.60 -7.11
CA THR A 55 -0.31 -21.98 -6.67
C THR A 55 -1.63 -22.72 -6.40
N TYR A 56 -2.62 -22.06 -5.79
CA TYR A 56 -3.94 -22.62 -5.55
C TYR A 56 -4.66 -23.01 -6.85
N TRP A 57 -4.59 -22.15 -7.88
CA TRP A 57 -5.22 -22.39 -9.19
C TRP A 57 -4.36 -23.22 -10.15
N SER A 58 -3.27 -23.83 -9.68
CA SER A 58 -2.37 -24.64 -10.49
C SER A 58 -2.64 -26.13 -10.33
N ASP A 59 -2.38 -26.89 -11.39
CA ASP A 59 -2.48 -28.37 -11.41
C ASP A 59 -1.24 -29.07 -10.81
N SER A 60 -0.40 -28.33 -10.07
CA SER A 60 0.92 -28.85 -9.69
C SER A 60 0.81 -29.78 -8.50
N GLU A 61 0.84 -31.09 -8.74
CA GLU A 61 1.02 -32.12 -7.70
C GLU A 61 2.33 -31.94 -6.90
N GLU A 62 3.31 -31.22 -7.46
CA GLU A 62 4.63 -31.00 -6.85
C GLU A 62 4.61 -29.94 -5.73
N ARG A 63 3.61 -29.04 -5.69
CA ARG A 63 3.53 -27.99 -4.68
C ARG A 63 2.37 -28.22 -3.73
N LYS A 64 2.66 -28.14 -2.43
CA LYS A 64 1.62 -28.19 -1.40
C LYS A 64 0.67 -27.01 -1.60
N ILE A 65 -0.58 -27.33 -1.94
CA ILE A 65 -1.62 -26.32 -2.14
C ILE A 65 -1.78 -25.51 -0.85
N PRO A 66 -1.67 -24.16 -0.91
CA PRO A 66 -1.82 -23.31 0.25
C PRO A 66 -3.25 -23.38 0.80
N SER A 67 -3.38 -23.27 2.12
CA SER A 67 -4.69 -23.26 2.78
C SER A 67 -5.52 -22.05 2.33
N THR A 68 -6.78 -22.29 1.95
CA THR A 68 -7.76 -21.25 1.59
C THR A 68 -7.87 -20.16 2.67
N HIS A 69 -7.88 -20.54 3.95
CA HIS A 69 -7.89 -19.58 5.06
C HIS A 69 -6.63 -18.72 5.13
N TYR A 70 -5.48 -19.29 4.78
CA TYR A 70 -4.23 -18.53 4.75
C TYR A 70 -4.26 -17.45 3.66
N ILE A 71 -4.75 -17.80 2.46
CA ILE A 71 -4.92 -16.87 1.34
C ILE A 71 -5.89 -15.74 1.75
N LEU A 72 -7.04 -16.08 2.34
CA LEU A 72 -8.02 -15.10 2.84
C LEU A 72 -7.42 -14.21 3.94
N GLY A 73 -6.59 -14.77 4.80
CA GLY A 73 -5.86 -14.00 5.82
C GLY A 73 -4.91 -12.97 5.20
N VAL A 74 -4.17 -13.35 4.15
CA VAL A 74 -3.29 -12.41 3.43
C VAL A 74 -4.11 -11.33 2.72
N LYS A 75 -5.20 -11.69 2.03
CA LYS A 75 -6.14 -10.74 1.42
C LYS A 75 -6.66 -9.73 2.45
N THR A 76 -7.10 -10.20 3.61
CA THR A 76 -7.59 -9.36 4.70
C THR A 76 -6.50 -8.43 5.23
N LYS A 77 -5.28 -8.94 5.42
CA LYS A 77 -4.12 -8.15 5.83
C LYS A 77 -3.85 -6.98 4.87
N ILE A 78 -3.90 -7.22 3.55
CA ILE A 78 -3.74 -6.18 2.53
C ILE A 78 -4.83 -5.10 2.70
N GLY A 79 -6.10 -5.50 2.84
CA GLY A 79 -7.21 -4.55 3.04
C GLY A 79 -7.07 -3.70 4.31
N LEU A 80 -6.58 -4.30 5.40
CA LEU A 80 -6.33 -3.58 6.66
C LEU A 80 -5.19 -2.57 6.52
N ILE A 81 -4.10 -2.91 5.82
CA ILE A 81 -2.99 -1.98 5.55
C ILE A 81 -3.48 -0.80 4.72
N ILE A 82 -4.26 -1.05 3.66
CA ILE A 82 -4.81 0.01 2.81
C ILE A 82 -5.74 0.94 3.61
N SER A 83 -6.60 0.38 4.47
CA SER A 83 -7.50 1.17 5.31
C SER A 83 -6.72 2.05 6.29
N TYR A 84 -5.71 1.47 6.95
CA TYR A 84 -4.79 2.23 7.81
C TYR A 84 -4.08 3.36 7.05
N MET A 85 -3.64 3.10 5.82
CA MET A 85 -2.95 4.10 5.01
C MET A 85 -3.87 5.26 4.60
N ASP A 86 -5.14 4.97 4.29
CA ASP A 86 -6.18 5.95 3.98
C ASP A 86 -6.43 6.90 5.17
N ASP A 87 -6.48 6.35 6.38
CA ASP A 87 -6.74 7.12 7.60
C ASP A 87 -5.52 7.97 8.02
N GLU A 88 -4.30 7.43 7.90
CA GLU A 88 -3.09 8.08 8.46
C GLU A 88 -2.37 9.05 7.52
N TYR A 89 -2.53 8.87 6.21
CA TYR A 89 -1.77 9.62 5.20
C TYR A 89 -2.69 10.38 4.26
N LYS A 90 -2.78 11.70 4.46
CA LYS A 90 -3.53 12.64 3.59
C LYS A 90 -3.22 12.58 2.08
N LYS A 91 -2.08 12.00 1.68
CA LYS A 91 -1.65 11.88 0.28
C LYS A 91 -2.10 10.56 -0.36
N PHE A 92 -2.62 9.63 0.42
CA PHE A 92 -3.10 8.33 -0.02
C PHE A 92 -4.62 8.31 0.14
N HIS A 93 -5.32 7.94 -0.94
CA HIS A 93 -6.77 7.78 -0.91
C HIS A 93 -7.09 6.39 -1.44
N LYS A 94 -7.75 5.55 -0.63
CA LYS A 94 -8.06 4.17 -1.03
C LYS A 94 -8.94 4.11 -2.27
N ASP A 95 -9.78 5.11 -2.47
CA ASP A 95 -10.74 5.17 -3.57
C ASP A 95 -10.04 5.16 -4.93
N ASP A 96 -8.85 5.77 -5.02
CA ASP A 96 -8.03 5.83 -6.23
C ASP A 96 -7.53 4.44 -6.69
N ILE A 97 -7.45 3.47 -5.77
CA ILE A 97 -7.02 2.09 -6.07
C ILE A 97 -8.14 1.06 -5.86
N SER A 98 -9.33 1.49 -5.43
CA SER A 98 -10.42 0.60 -4.99
C SER A 98 -10.85 -0.40 -6.06
N ILE A 99 -10.97 0.05 -7.31
CA ILE A 99 -11.35 -0.79 -8.45
C ILE A 99 -10.25 -1.82 -8.75
N LEU A 100 -8.99 -1.38 -8.81
CA LEU A 100 -7.85 -2.27 -9.07
C LEU A 100 -7.69 -3.31 -7.96
N LEU A 101 -7.93 -2.90 -6.71
CA LEU A 101 -7.92 -3.78 -5.55
C LEU A 101 -9.04 -4.83 -5.62
N ALA A 102 -10.25 -4.41 -5.98
CA ALA A 102 -11.39 -5.30 -6.15
C ALA A 102 -11.15 -6.31 -7.27
N ASP A 103 -10.64 -5.85 -8.43
CA ASP A 103 -10.30 -6.70 -9.57
C ASP A 103 -9.24 -7.75 -9.21
N PHE A 104 -8.20 -7.33 -8.46
CA PHE A 104 -7.15 -8.22 -7.99
C PHE A 104 -7.68 -9.25 -6.99
N PHE A 105 -8.49 -8.81 -6.01
CA PHE A 105 -9.09 -9.70 -5.02
C PHE A 105 -10.07 -10.70 -5.63
N ASP A 106 -10.86 -10.27 -6.62
CA ASP A 106 -11.74 -11.14 -7.39
C ASP A 106 -10.93 -12.16 -8.19
N ALA A 107 -9.85 -11.75 -8.85
CA ALA A 107 -8.97 -12.68 -9.58
C ALA A 107 -8.40 -13.76 -8.65
N CYS A 108 -7.91 -13.37 -7.47
CA CYS A 108 -7.30 -14.27 -6.49
C CYS A 108 -8.31 -15.23 -5.84
N THR A 109 -9.47 -14.72 -5.42
CA THR A 109 -10.40 -15.42 -4.50
C THR A 109 -11.86 -15.49 -4.96
N GLY A 110 -12.19 -15.04 -6.17
CA GLY A 110 -13.56 -15.09 -6.71
C GLY A 110 -13.96 -16.46 -7.27
N GLY A 111 -15.19 -16.60 -7.76
CA GLY A 111 -15.70 -17.85 -8.36
C GLY A 111 -15.75 -19.02 -7.36
N LYS A 112 -15.21 -20.18 -7.73
CA LYS A 112 -15.30 -21.44 -6.96
C LYS A 112 -14.23 -21.59 -5.86
N PHE A 113 -13.58 -20.50 -5.45
CA PHE A 113 -12.47 -20.52 -4.49
C PHE A 113 -12.87 -21.13 -3.13
N GLU A 114 -14.10 -20.84 -2.67
CA GLU A 114 -14.60 -21.37 -1.39
C GLU A 114 -15.19 -22.79 -1.52
N ASP A 115 -15.45 -23.25 -2.75
CA ASP A 115 -15.97 -24.60 -3.01
C ASP A 115 -14.91 -25.69 -2.81
N GLY A 116 -13.64 -25.30 -2.58
CA GLY A 116 -12.52 -26.22 -2.35
C GLY A 116 -12.15 -27.06 -3.58
N ASN A 117 -12.72 -26.73 -4.74
CA ASN A 117 -12.51 -27.47 -5.98
C ASN A 117 -11.34 -26.83 -6.73
N ASN A 118 -10.14 -27.34 -6.46
CA ASN A 118 -8.89 -26.84 -7.03
C ASN A 118 -8.75 -27.35 -8.46
N THR A 119 -9.47 -26.71 -9.38
CA THR A 119 -9.31 -26.96 -10.81
C THR A 119 -8.23 -26.06 -11.38
N ASN A 120 -7.40 -26.60 -12.27
CA ASN A 120 -6.41 -25.83 -13.01
C ASN A 120 -7.10 -24.73 -13.84
N GLU A 121 -6.84 -23.47 -13.50
CA GLU A 121 -7.41 -22.30 -14.19
C GLU A 121 -6.29 -21.36 -14.68
N PRO A 122 -5.63 -21.67 -15.81
CA PRO A 122 -4.50 -20.87 -16.31
C PRO A 122 -4.89 -19.43 -16.68
N GLU A 123 -6.11 -19.22 -17.19
CA GLU A 123 -6.64 -17.87 -17.47
C GLU A 123 -6.78 -17.03 -16.20
N ARG A 124 -7.10 -17.67 -15.07
CA ARG A 124 -7.20 -17.00 -13.79
C ARG A 124 -5.83 -16.63 -13.24
N GLN A 125 -4.84 -17.53 -13.35
CA GLN A 125 -3.45 -17.21 -13.01
C GLN A 125 -2.95 -15.99 -13.80
N ARG A 126 -3.25 -15.95 -15.11
CA ARG A 126 -2.93 -14.78 -15.95
C ARG A 126 -3.64 -13.51 -15.45
N LYS A 127 -4.93 -13.60 -15.11
CA LYS A 127 -5.69 -12.47 -14.54
C LYS A 127 -5.07 -11.97 -13.23
N ILE A 128 -4.66 -12.88 -12.34
CA ILE A 128 -3.99 -12.57 -11.06
C ILE A 128 -2.73 -11.75 -11.32
N LEU A 129 -1.83 -12.23 -12.19
CA LEU A 129 -0.57 -11.55 -12.48
C LEU A 129 -0.79 -10.16 -13.10
N ILE A 130 -1.72 -10.04 -14.04
CA ILE A 130 -2.01 -8.75 -14.70
C ILE A 130 -2.63 -7.75 -13.73
N SER A 131 -3.65 -8.18 -12.97
CA SER A 131 -4.35 -7.30 -12.02
C SER A 131 -3.46 -6.88 -10.85
N GLY A 132 -2.65 -7.80 -10.33
CA GLY A 132 -1.68 -7.52 -9.28
C GLY A 132 -0.59 -6.54 -9.73
N GLU A 133 -0.06 -6.70 -10.95
CA GLU A 133 0.92 -5.76 -11.50
C GLU A 133 0.32 -4.36 -11.74
N LYS A 134 -0.91 -4.28 -12.26
CA LYS A 134 -1.63 -2.99 -12.40
C LYS A 134 -1.79 -2.28 -11.06
N LEU A 135 -2.15 -3.02 -10.00
CA LEU A 135 -2.29 -2.47 -8.66
C LEU A 135 -0.93 -1.98 -8.11
N LYS A 136 0.13 -2.77 -8.25
CA LYS A 136 1.49 -2.38 -7.85
C LYS A 136 1.97 -1.12 -8.58
N ILE A 137 1.72 -1.02 -9.89
CA ILE A 137 2.05 0.17 -10.67
C ILE A 137 1.34 1.41 -10.11
N GLU A 138 0.04 1.32 -9.79
CA GLU A 138 -0.71 2.47 -9.26
C GLU A 138 -0.20 2.87 -7.87
N LEU A 139 0.11 1.90 -7.01
CA LEU A 139 0.75 2.15 -5.71
C LEU A 139 2.12 2.83 -5.86
N MET A 140 2.92 2.42 -6.85
CA MET A 140 4.22 3.05 -7.13
C MET A 140 4.08 4.47 -7.69
N LYS A 141 2.99 4.79 -8.42
CA LYS A 141 2.70 6.19 -8.79
C LYS A 141 2.44 7.06 -7.56
N PHE A 142 1.74 6.55 -6.53
CA PHE A 142 1.59 7.27 -5.26
C PHE A 142 2.94 7.55 -4.62
N ARG A 143 3.82 6.56 -4.58
CA ARG A 143 5.18 6.72 -4.06
C ARG A 143 5.96 7.77 -4.82
N ASN A 144 5.90 7.77 -6.15
CA ASN A 144 6.63 8.74 -6.98
C ASN A 144 6.15 10.18 -6.75
N LYS A 145 4.86 10.41 -6.43
CA LYS A 145 4.33 11.74 -6.06
C LYS A 145 4.86 12.26 -4.70
N LEU A 146 5.63 11.47 -3.95
CA LEU A 146 6.24 11.89 -2.69
C LEU A 146 7.61 12.57 -2.87
N TYR A 147 8.22 12.40 -4.04
CA TYR A 147 9.50 12.99 -4.44
C TYR A 147 9.29 14.18 -5.38
#